data_AF-A0A101C528-F1
#
_entry.id   AF-A0A101C528-F1
#
_cell.length_a   1.000
_cell.length_b   1.000
_cell.length_c   1.000
_cell.angle_alpha   90.00
_cell.angle_beta   90.00
_cell.angle_gamma   90.00
#
_symmetry.space_group_name_H-M   'P 1'
#
loop_
_entity.id
_entity.type
_entity.pdbx_description
1 polymer ?
#
loop_
_entity_poly.entity_id
_entity_poly.type
_entity_poly.pdbx_seq_one_letter_code
_entity_poly.pdbx_strand_id
1 'polypeptide(L)'
;MKKLVLIFAILFALIVNAQETPKYVYSEIVGTSKFLSTKVLIQIDYGQATSIWESNRVKNTDGSNRDFNSMVDAMNYMGALGWEFQQAYVVTIGQQNVYHWLMRKEFNDLDANIQDELKKNFPTKRDLKK
;
A
#
# COMPACT_ATOMS: atom_id res chain seq x y z
N MET A 1 -9.05 22.00 42.89
CA MET A 1 -9.06 20.55 42.55
C MET A 1 -9.64 20.26 41.18
N LYS A 2 -10.88 20.66 40.86
CA LYS A 2 -11.52 20.38 39.54
C LYS A 2 -10.71 20.88 38.32
N LYS A 3 -10.08 22.06 38.43
CA LYS A 3 -9.19 22.61 37.37
C LYS A 3 -7.90 21.81 37.17
N LEU A 4 -7.33 21.24 38.24
CA LEU A 4 -6.14 20.38 38.14
C LEU A 4 -6.47 19.03 37.47
N VAL A 5 -7.62 18.45 37.80
CA VAL A 5 -8.10 17.20 37.16
C VAL A 5 -8.31 17.41 35.66
N LEU A 6 -8.86 18.57 35.25
CA LEU A 6 -9.05 18.91 33.84
C LEU A 6 -7.72 19.06 33.10
N ILE A 7 -6.72 19.73 33.71
CA ILE A 7 -5.38 19.87 33.13
C ILE A 7 -4.70 18.50 32.98
N PHE A 8 -4.81 17.63 33.99
CA PHE A 8 -4.28 16.28 33.91
C PHE A 8 -4.95 15.44 32.81
N ALA A 9 -6.27 15.58 32.63
CA ALA A 9 -7.00 14.89 31.57
C ALA A 9 -6.57 15.36 30.17
N ILE A 10 -6.34 16.67 29.98
CA ILE A 10 -5.85 17.25 28.73
C ILE A 10 -4.41 16.77 28.45
N LEU A 11 -3.53 16.78 29.45
CA LEU A 11 -2.16 16.28 29.31
C LEU A 11 -2.13 14.79 28.98
N PHE A 12 -3.01 13.99 29.58
CA PHE A 12 -3.12 12.55 29.27
C PHE A 12 -3.58 12.31 27.82
N ALA A 13 -4.54 13.09 27.33
CA ALA A 13 -5.02 13.00 25.94
C ALA A 13 -3.95 13.35 24.89
N LEU A 14 -3.00 14.25 25.21
CA LEU A 14 -1.89 14.59 24.31
C LEU A 14 -0.86 13.46 24.18
N ILE A 15 -0.69 12.63 25.23
CA ILE A 15 0.26 11.51 25.23
C ILE A 15 -0.28 10.33 24.41
N VAL A 16 -1.60 10.13 24.36
CA VAL A 16 -2.26 9.05 23.59
C VAL A 16 -2.10 9.23 22.07
N ASN A 17 -1.96 10.47 21.60
CA ASN A 17 -1.82 10.77 20.16
C ASN A 17 -0.37 10.64 19.63
N ALA A 18 0.60 10.28 20.47
CA ALA A 18 2.01 10.17 20.08
C ALA A 18 2.39 8.76 19.57
N GLN A 19 1.49 8.08 18.86
CA GLN A 19 1.76 6.75 18.32
C GLN A 19 2.68 6.89 17.08
N GLU A 20 3.87 6.31 17.13
CA GLU A 20 4.81 6.28 16.00
C GLU A 20 4.30 5.32 14.92
N THR A 21 3.40 5.78 14.07
CA THR A 21 2.97 5.05 12.86
C THR A 21 3.77 5.52 11.65
N PRO A 22 4.02 4.64 10.66
CA PRO A 22 4.60 5.09 9.40
C PRO A 22 3.67 6.13 8.77
N LYS A 23 4.23 7.14 8.11
CA LYS A 23 3.42 8.19 7.46
C LYS A 23 2.65 7.64 6.25
N TYR A 24 3.30 6.79 5.47
CA TYR A 24 2.75 6.21 4.24
C TYR A 24 2.97 4.71 4.19
N VAL A 25 2.07 4.03 3.48
CA VAL A 25 2.31 2.71 2.90
C VAL A 25 2.47 2.84 1.39
N TYR A 26 3.15 1.87 0.77
CA TYR A 26 3.49 1.92 -0.64
C TYR A 26 3.00 0.68 -1.37
N SER A 27 2.71 0.85 -2.65
CA SER A 27 2.46 -0.25 -3.58
C SER A 27 3.08 0.07 -4.93
N GLU A 28 3.29 -0.96 -5.74
CA GLU A 28 3.81 -0.84 -7.09
C GLU A 28 2.84 -1.46 -8.09
N ILE A 29 2.49 -0.71 -9.14
CA ILE A 29 1.84 -1.26 -10.33
C ILE A 29 2.95 -1.67 -11.29
N VAL A 30 3.01 -2.97 -11.59
CA VAL A 30 3.99 -3.54 -12.52
C VAL A 30 3.28 -3.96 -13.80
N GLY A 31 3.68 -3.33 -14.91
CA GLY A 31 3.17 -3.60 -16.24
C GLY A 31 4.18 -4.28 -17.13
N THR A 32 3.77 -5.34 -17.82
CA THR A 32 4.58 -6.03 -18.83
C THR A 32 3.82 -6.11 -20.14
N SER A 33 4.47 -5.80 -21.27
CA SER A 33 3.86 -6.01 -22.59
C SER A 33 3.69 -7.50 -22.87
N LYS A 34 2.49 -7.94 -23.25
CA LYS A 34 2.33 -9.30 -23.78
C LYS A 34 2.98 -9.38 -25.17
N PHE A 35 3.74 -10.44 -25.43
CA PHE A 35 4.37 -10.67 -26.73
C PHE A 35 3.30 -10.60 -27.84
N LEU A 36 3.49 -9.72 -28.83
CA LEU A 36 2.60 -9.47 -29.98
C LEU A 36 1.20 -8.91 -29.64
N SER A 37 0.98 -8.28 -28.48
CA SER A 37 -0.30 -7.63 -28.14
C SER A 37 -0.11 -6.22 -27.59
N THR A 38 -1.07 -5.34 -27.86
CA THR A 38 -1.21 -4.05 -27.17
C THR A 38 -1.68 -4.21 -25.73
N LYS A 39 -2.10 -5.42 -25.32
CA LYS A 39 -2.53 -5.72 -23.96
C LYS A 39 -1.34 -5.80 -23.02
N VAL A 40 -1.40 -5.04 -21.93
CA VAL A 40 -0.45 -5.06 -20.83
C VAL A 40 -0.89 -6.10 -19.81
N LEU A 41 0.02 -6.96 -19.35
CA LEU A 41 -0.20 -7.76 -18.16
C LEU A 41 0.20 -6.92 -16.96
N ILE A 42 -0.77 -6.67 -16.08
CA ILE A 42 -0.61 -5.79 -14.93
C ILE A 42 -0.74 -6.59 -13.65
N GLN A 43 0.17 -6.33 -12.73
CA GLN A 43 0.20 -6.84 -11.37
C GLN A 43 0.32 -5.67 -10.41
N ILE A 44 -0.20 -5.85 -9.18
CA ILE A 44 -0.07 -4.85 -8.12
C ILE A 44 0.61 -5.53 -6.95
N ASP A 45 1.74 -4.98 -6.54
CA ASP A 45 2.51 -5.41 -5.38
C ASP A 45 2.23 -4.46 -4.22
N TYR A 46 1.68 -4.97 -3.11
CA TYR A 46 1.45 -4.18 -1.88
C TYR A 46 2.53 -4.43 -0.81
N GLY A 47 3.62 -5.13 -1.17
CA GLY A 47 4.69 -5.51 -0.25
C GLY A 47 4.38 -6.75 0.59
N GLN A 48 3.36 -7.53 0.24
CA GLN A 48 3.08 -8.81 0.91
C GLN A 48 4.19 -9.83 0.65
N ALA A 49 4.38 -10.79 1.56
CA ALA A 49 5.31 -11.90 1.32
C ALA A 49 4.76 -12.78 0.19
N THR A 50 5.38 -12.74 -0.99
CA THR A 50 4.92 -13.50 -2.15
C THR A 50 5.69 -14.82 -2.22
N SER A 51 4.99 -15.95 -2.14
CA SER A 51 5.55 -17.22 -2.63
C SER A 51 5.65 -17.17 -4.16
N ILE A 52 6.69 -17.76 -4.76
CA ILE A 52 6.85 -17.87 -6.23
C ILE A 52 5.62 -18.52 -6.90
N TRP A 53 4.81 -19.26 -6.13
CA TRP A 53 3.60 -19.94 -6.57
C TRP A 53 2.31 -19.12 -6.42
N GLU A 54 2.35 -17.94 -5.79
CA GLU A 54 1.19 -17.11 -5.53
C GLU A 54 1.12 -15.93 -6.51
N SER A 55 -0.03 -15.79 -7.17
CA SER A 55 -0.26 -14.75 -8.17
C SER A 55 -0.83 -13.49 -7.51
N ASN A 56 -0.08 -12.38 -7.51
CA ASN A 56 -0.53 -11.05 -7.07
C ASN A 56 -1.47 -10.34 -8.04
N ARG A 57 -2.16 -11.09 -8.90
CA ARG A 57 -3.14 -10.52 -9.81
C ARG A 57 -4.37 -10.11 -9.02
N VAL A 58 -4.79 -8.87 -9.23
CA VAL A 58 -6.05 -8.36 -8.69
C VAL A 58 -7.18 -9.28 -9.14
N LYS A 59 -8.10 -9.59 -8.22
CA LYS A 59 -9.27 -10.43 -8.49
C LYS A 59 -10.53 -9.59 -8.60
N ASN A 60 -11.46 -10.03 -9.43
CA ASN A 60 -12.83 -9.54 -9.42
C ASN A 60 -13.62 -10.17 -8.27
N THR A 61 -14.82 -9.68 -8.01
CA THR A 61 -15.71 -10.17 -6.95
C THR A 61 -16.11 -11.64 -7.12
N ASP A 62 -16.05 -12.15 -8.36
CA ASP A 62 -16.31 -13.54 -8.71
C ASP A 62 -15.08 -14.46 -8.57
N GLY A 63 -13.93 -13.93 -8.14
CA GLY A 63 -12.66 -14.66 -8.00
C GLY A 63 -11.85 -14.80 -9.29
N SER A 64 -12.37 -14.33 -10.43
CA SER A 64 -11.62 -14.28 -11.69
C SER A 64 -10.48 -13.25 -11.64
N ASN A 65 -9.46 -13.43 -12.48
CA ASN A 65 -8.40 -12.42 -12.59
C ASN A 65 -8.99 -11.16 -13.21
N ARG A 66 -8.77 -10.01 -12.57
CA ARG A 66 -9.00 -8.71 -13.18
C ARG A 66 -7.99 -8.52 -14.31
N ASP A 67 -8.51 -8.12 -15.46
CA ASP A 67 -7.72 -7.63 -16.57
C ASP A 67 -7.85 -6.12 -16.62
N PHE A 68 -6.72 -5.45 -16.85
CA PHE A 68 -6.64 -4.02 -17.04
C PHE A 68 -6.37 -3.73 -18.51
N ASN A 69 -6.99 -2.69 -19.05
CA ASN A 69 -6.81 -2.30 -20.45
C ASN A 69 -5.49 -1.56 -20.69
N SER A 70 -4.99 -0.85 -19.67
CA SER A 70 -3.76 -0.06 -19.73
C SER A 70 -3.18 0.16 -18.33
N MET A 71 -1.95 0.68 -18.25
CA MET A 71 -1.37 1.13 -16.97
C MET A 71 -2.24 2.20 -16.30
N VAL A 72 -2.83 3.12 -17.08
CA VAL A 72 -3.74 4.17 -16.58
C VAL A 72 -5.02 3.58 -16.00
N ASP A 73 -5.56 2.53 -16.61
CA ASP A 73 -6.73 1.81 -16.07
C ASP A 73 -6.44 1.23 -14.67
N ALA A 74 -5.26 0.63 -14.50
CA ALA A 74 -4.82 0.17 -13.19
C ALA A 74 -4.58 1.30 -12.20
N MET A 75 -4.04 2.43 -12.64
CA MET A 75 -3.86 3.61 -11.78
C MET A 75 -5.19 4.24 -11.37
N ASN A 76 -6.19 4.27 -12.26
CA ASN A 76 -7.55 4.71 -11.92
C ASN A 76 -8.19 3.79 -10.88
N TYR A 77 -7.99 2.47 -11.01
CA TYR A 77 -8.41 1.52 -9.99
C TYR A 77 -7.75 1.79 -8.63
N MET A 78 -6.44 2.02 -8.61
CA MET A 78 -5.72 2.37 -7.38
C MET A 78 -6.17 3.72 -6.81
N GLY A 79 -6.39 4.73 -7.66
CA GLY A 79 -6.92 6.03 -7.24
C GLY A 79 -8.31 5.93 -6.63
N ALA A 80 -9.19 5.08 -7.18
CA ALA A 80 -10.51 4.80 -6.60
C ALA A 80 -10.43 4.14 -5.21
N LEU A 81 -9.32 3.48 -4.89
CA LEU A 81 -9.01 2.92 -3.56
C LEU A 81 -8.29 3.92 -2.64
N GLY A 82 -8.10 5.17 -3.08
CA GLY A 82 -7.44 6.23 -2.32
C GLY A 82 -5.91 6.21 -2.38
N TRP A 83 -5.31 5.54 -3.36
CA TRP A 83 -3.86 5.61 -3.57
C TRP A 83 -3.46 6.84 -4.40
N GLU A 84 -2.36 7.47 -4.00
CA GLU A 84 -1.74 8.60 -4.68
C GLU A 84 -0.55 8.16 -5.52
N PHE A 85 -0.40 8.77 -6.70
CA PHE A 85 0.78 8.56 -7.53
C PHE A 85 2.03 9.21 -6.91
N GLN A 86 3.15 8.48 -6.91
CA GLN A 86 4.44 8.96 -6.40
C GLN A 86 5.48 9.09 -7.51
N GLN A 87 5.68 8.04 -8.32
CA GLN A 87 6.71 8.02 -9.35
C GLN A 87 6.42 6.94 -10.41
N ALA A 88 6.93 7.13 -11.63
CA ALA A 88 6.98 6.11 -12.65
C ALA A 88 8.40 5.97 -13.23
N TYR A 89 8.80 4.74 -13.56
CA TYR A 89 10.02 4.44 -14.32
C TYR A 89 9.84 3.17 -15.17
N VAL A 90 10.79 2.92 -16.06
CA VAL A 90 10.81 1.72 -16.91
C VAL A 90 12.13 0.99 -16.69
N VAL A 91 12.06 -0.33 -16.54
CA VAL A 91 13.23 -1.21 -16.49
C VAL A 91 13.18 -2.13 -17.70
N THR A 92 14.27 -2.23 -18.43
CA THR A 92 14.40 -3.21 -19.51
C THR A 92 15.01 -4.49 -18.94
N ILE A 93 14.25 -5.59 -19.01
CA ILE A 93 14.70 -6.93 -18.62
C ILE A 93 14.80 -7.77 -19.89
N GLY A 94 16.02 -8.11 -20.31
CA GLY A 94 16.26 -8.76 -21.60
C GLY A 94 15.84 -7.87 -22.77
N GLN A 95 14.84 -8.31 -23.54
CA GLN A 95 14.29 -7.55 -24.67
C GLN A 95 12.91 -6.93 -24.36
N GLN A 96 12.51 -6.90 -23.10
CA GLN A 96 11.18 -6.45 -22.69
C GLN A 96 11.27 -5.24 -21.77
N ASN A 97 10.40 -4.25 -22.01
CA ASN A 97 10.20 -3.15 -21.08
C ASN A 97 9.17 -3.53 -20.01
N VAL A 98 9.52 -3.26 -18.76
CA VAL A 98 8.68 -3.40 -17.58
C VAL A 98 8.39 -1.99 -17.06
N TYR A 99 7.11 -1.67 -16.92
CA TYR A 99 6.64 -0.36 -16.46
C TYR A 99 6.35 -0.44 -14.96
N HIS A 100 6.96 0.44 -14.18
CA HIS A 100 6.87 0.45 -12.72
C HIS A 100 6.28 1.78 -12.25
N TRP A 101 5.07 1.77 -11.68
CA TRP A 101 4.43 2.95 -11.11
C TRP A 101 4.27 2.78 -9.61
N LEU A 102 4.99 3.58 -8.84
CA LEU A 102 4.93 3.63 -7.39
C LEU A 102 3.75 4.49 -6.95
N MET A 103 2.96 3.91 -6.07
CA MET A 103 1.81 4.54 -5.44
C MET A 103 2.03 4.57 -3.93
N ARG A 104 1.43 5.55 -3.26
CA ARG A 104 1.43 5.64 -1.80
C ARG A 104 0.02 5.87 -1.27
N LYS A 105 -0.22 5.54 -0.01
CA LYS A 105 -1.44 5.89 0.71
C LYS A 105 -1.07 6.30 2.13
N GLU A 106 -1.77 7.26 2.72
CA GLU A 106 -1.54 7.60 4.12
C GLU A 106 -1.87 6.39 5.00
N PHE A 107 -1.01 6.09 5.97
CA PHE A 107 -1.23 4.94 6.86
C PHE A 107 -2.54 5.07 7.63
N ASN A 108 -2.91 6.30 7.99
CA ASN A 108 -4.12 6.59 8.75
C ASN A 108 -5.41 6.38 7.93
N ASP A 109 -5.31 6.32 6.60
CA ASP A 109 -6.43 6.05 5.69
C ASP A 109 -6.65 4.54 5.46
N LEU A 110 -5.87 3.68 6.13
CA LEU A 110 -6.06 2.23 6.10
C LEU A 110 -7.09 1.80 7.13
N ASP A 111 -7.75 0.67 6.87
CA ASP A 111 -8.63 0.04 7.85
C ASP A 111 -7.84 -0.37 9.11
N ALA A 112 -8.47 -0.25 10.28
CA ALA A 112 -7.80 -0.46 11.57
C ALA A 112 -7.15 -1.84 11.71
N ASN A 113 -7.79 -2.89 11.17
CA ASN A 113 -7.24 -4.25 11.15
C ASN A 113 -5.93 -4.34 10.34
N ILE A 114 -5.85 -3.65 9.19
CA ILE A 114 -4.65 -3.61 8.36
C ILE A 114 -3.55 -2.82 9.08
N GLN A 115 -3.91 -1.70 9.72
CA GLN A 115 -2.95 -0.93 10.53
C GLN A 115 -2.33 -1.78 11.65
N ASP A 116 -3.15 -2.57 12.35
CA ASP A 116 -2.70 -3.43 13.45
C ASP A 116 -1.80 -4.57 12.94
N GLU A 117 -2.14 -5.17 11.80
CA GLU A 117 -1.30 -6.18 11.15
C GLU A 117 0.06 -5.61 10.74
N LEU A 118 0.08 -4.44 10.11
CA LEU A 118 1.32 -3.77 9.71
C LEU A 118 2.19 -3.41 10.91
N LYS A 119 1.60 -2.90 12.00
CA LYS A 119 2.33 -2.61 13.25
C LYS A 119 2.99 -3.86 13.84
N LYS A 120 2.32 -5.02 13.74
CA LYS A 120 2.87 -6.31 14.20
C LYS A 120 4.07 -6.75 13.36
N ASN A 121 4.01 -6.55 12.05
CA ASN A 121 5.05 -6.98 11.12
C ASN A 121 6.24 -6.02 11.04
N PHE A 122 6.05 -4.73 11.37
CA PHE A 122 7.09 -3.70 11.39
C PHE A 122 7.20 -3.05 12.77
N PRO A 123 7.65 -3.78 13.81
CA PRO A 123 7.69 -3.27 15.17
C PRO A 123 8.67 -2.09 15.29
N THR A 124 8.26 -1.05 15.99
CA THR A 124 9.11 0.10 16.30
C THR A 124 10.09 -0.22 17.43
N LYS A 125 11.11 0.62 17.62
CA LYS A 125 12.04 0.51 18.77
C LYS A 125 11.30 0.52 20.12
N ARG A 126 10.12 1.12 20.20
CA ARG A 126 9.30 1.15 21.41
C ARG A 126 8.55 -0.18 21.62
N ASP A 127 8.05 -0.80 20.56
CA ASP A 127 7.38 -2.11 20.62
C ASP A 127 8.32 -3.24 21.04
N LEU A 128 9.62 -3.07 20.78
CA LEU A 128 10.67 -4.03 21.14
C LEU A 128 11.25 -3.81 22.56
N LYS A 129 11.01 -2.66 23.20
CA LYS A 129 11.45 -2.40 24.57
C LYS A 129 10.37 -2.89 25.54
N LYS A 130 10.55 -4.12 26.02
CA LYS A 130 9.87 -4.63 27.22
C LYS A 130 10.43 -3.99 28.49
#